data_AF-A0A376P7J2-F1
#
_entry.id   AF-A0A376P7J2-F1
#
_cell.length_a   1.000
_cell.length_b   1.000
_cell.length_c   1.000
_cell.angle_alpha   90.00
_cell.angle_beta   90.00
_cell.angle_gamma   90.00
#
_symmetry.space_group_name_H-M   'P 1'
#
loop_
_entity.id
_entity.type
_entity.pdbx_description
1 polymer ?
#
loop_
_entity_poly.entity_id
_entity_poly.type
_entity_poly.pdbx_seq_one_letter_code
_entity_poly.pdbx_strand_id
1 'polypeptide(L)'
;MSPGTVREYVVRLRRLGNHLHEQNISLDPLQDGFLDEILAPWLPTTSTNNYRIALRKYQHYQRQTCSGLVQKSSSLPASDIY
;
A
#
# COMPACT_ATOMS: atom_id res chain seq x y z
N MET A 1 -1.65 -8.14 10.33
CA MET A 1 -2.74 -7.41 9.63
C MET A 1 -3.76 -8.45 9.19
N SER A 2 -5.05 -8.25 9.43
CA SER A 2 -6.06 -9.23 9.03
C SER A 2 -6.14 -9.33 7.50
N PRO A 3 -6.32 -10.53 6.90
CA PRO A 3 -6.38 -10.71 5.45
C PRO A 3 -7.43 -9.85 4.73
N GLY A 4 -8.52 -9.50 5.43
CA GLY A 4 -9.56 -8.60 4.90
C GLY A 4 -9.09 -7.15 4.71
N THR A 5 -8.19 -6.67 5.58
CA THR A 5 -7.71 -5.28 5.57
C THR A 5 -6.75 -5.02 4.40
N VAL A 6 -5.95 -6.02 4.02
CA VAL A 6 -5.03 -5.90 2.87
C VAL A 6 -5.80 -5.79 1.56
N ARG A 7 -6.82 -6.63 1.35
CA ARG A 7 -7.68 -6.55 0.15
C ARG A 7 -8.35 -5.19 0.05
N GLU A 8 -8.84 -4.65 1.17
CA GLU A 8 -9.45 -3.32 1.20
C GLU A 8 -8.46 -2.24 0.75
N TYR A 9 -7.22 -2.27 1.25
CA TYR A 9 -6.20 -1.32 0.81
C TYR A 9 -5.86 -1.45 -0.67
N VAL A 10 -5.71 -2.68 -1.20
CA VAL A 10 -5.44 -2.89 -2.63
C VAL A 10 -6.57 -2.33 -3.49
N VAL A 11 -7.83 -2.57 -3.11
CA VAL A 11 -8.99 -2.01 -3.83
C VAL A 11 -8.98 -0.49 -3.79
N ARG A 12 -8.66 0.12 -2.64
CA ARG A 12 -8.54 1.58 -2.51
C ARG A 12 -7.44 2.13 -3.41
N LEU A 13 -6.26 1.52 -3.41
CA LEU A 13 -5.15 1.94 -4.25
C LEU A 13 -5.49 1.82 -5.74
N ARG A 14 -6.19 0.76 -6.15
CA ARG A 14 -6.64 0.58 -7.54
C ARG A 14 -7.65 1.65 -7.96
N ARG A 15 -8.63 1.95 -7.12
CA ARG A 15 -9.60 3.03 -7.37
C ARG A 15 -8.93 4.39 -7.47
N LEU A 16 -7.98 4.65 -6.58
CA LEU A 16 -7.19 5.88 -6.61
C LEU A 16 -6.37 5.97 -7.91
N GLY A 17 -5.70 4.89 -8.32
CA GLY A 17 -4.96 4.85 -9.58
C GLY A 17 -5.83 5.15 -10.81
N ASN A 18 -7.04 4.58 -10.87
CA ASN A 18 -7.99 4.90 -11.94
C ASN A 18 -8.39 6.38 -11.93
N HIS A 19 -8.68 6.94 -10.75
CA HIS A 19 -9.04 8.35 -10.61
C HIS A 19 -7.91 9.27 -11.08
N LEU A 20 -6.66 8.97 -10.73
CA LEU A 20 -5.50 9.74 -11.18
C LEU A 20 -5.28 9.63 -12.69
N HIS A 21 -5.50 8.44 -13.25
CA HIS A 21 -5.39 8.20 -14.70
C HIS A 21 -6.44 9.00 -15.49
N GLU A 22 -7.69 9.01 -15.03
CA GLU A 22 -8.76 9.83 -15.62
C GLU A 22 -8.43 11.34 -15.61
N GLN A 23 -7.71 11.80 -14.59
CA GLN A 23 -7.25 13.18 -14.45
C GLN A 23 -5.93 13.47 -15.22
N ASN A 24 -5.39 12.52 -15.99
CA ASN A 24 -4.10 12.61 -16.69
C ASN A 24 -2.92 12.98 -15.76
N ILE A 25 -2.98 12.58 -14.48
CA ILE A 25 -1.91 12.84 -13.53
C ILE A 25 -0.83 11.78 -13.73
N SER A 26 0.34 12.21 -14.20
CA SER A 26 1.51 11.33 -14.29
C SER A 26 2.10 11.08 -12.91
N LEU A 27 2.25 9.80 -12.57
CA LEU A 27 2.81 9.31 -11.32
C LEU A 27 4.35 9.19 -11.34
N ASP A 28 4.99 9.72 -12.37
CA ASP A 28 6.46 9.79 -12.51
C ASP A 28 7.17 10.40 -11.28
N PRO A 29 6.62 11.44 -10.61
CA PRO A 29 7.30 12.06 -9.45
C PRO A 29 7.28 11.23 -8.17
N LEU A 30 6.63 10.05 -8.13
CA LEU A 30 6.47 9.26 -6.89
C LEU A 30 7.79 8.68 -6.32
N GLN A 31 8.95 9.02 -6.89
CA GLN A 31 10.25 8.53 -6.44
C GLN A 31 10.80 9.27 -5.21
N ASP A 32 10.42 10.54 -4.99
CA ASP A 32 11.03 11.36 -3.93
C ASP A 32 9.98 11.91 -2.96
N GLY A 33 9.75 11.20 -1.84
CA GLY A 33 8.87 11.64 -0.76
C GLY A 33 7.89 10.60 -0.22
N PHE A 34 6.91 11.06 0.58
CA PHE A 34 5.82 10.22 1.09
C PHE A 34 4.64 10.24 0.12
N LEU A 35 4.20 9.05 -0.32
CA LEU A 35 3.11 8.92 -1.29
C LEU A 35 1.82 9.59 -0.81
N ASP A 36 1.54 9.57 0.50
CA ASP A 36 0.33 10.18 1.05
C ASP A 36 0.35 11.70 1.12
N GLU A 37 1.54 12.32 1.10
CA GLU A 37 1.71 13.76 1.01
C GLU A 37 1.70 14.22 -0.45
N ILE A 38 2.46 13.53 -1.31
CA ILE A 38 2.50 13.80 -2.75
C ILE A 38 1.09 13.70 -3.33
N LEU A 39 0.37 12.62 -3.02
CA LEU A 39 -0.96 12.39 -3.56
C LEU A 39 -2.07 13.16 -2.85
N ALA A 40 -1.79 13.83 -1.72
CA ALA A 40 -2.79 14.52 -0.92
C ALA A 40 -3.71 15.47 -1.72
N PRO A 41 -3.22 16.28 -2.67
CA PRO A 41 -4.06 17.20 -3.46
C PRO A 41 -5.05 16.48 -4.39
N TRP A 42 -4.75 15.24 -4.77
CA TRP A 42 -5.55 14.45 -5.71
C TRP A 42 -6.35 13.34 -5.01
N LEU A 43 -6.33 13.31 -3.68
CA LEU A 43 -7.17 12.37 -2.95
C LEU A 43 -8.63 12.81 -3.01
N PRO A 44 -9.57 11.86 -3.10
CA PRO A 44 -10.98 12.16 -2.93
C PRO A 44 -11.23 12.81 -1.56
N THR A 45 -12.12 13.79 -1.51
CA THR A 45 -12.57 14.44 -0.26
C THR A 45 -13.34 13.48 0.65
N THR A 46 -13.90 12.42 0.07
CA THR A 46 -14.53 11.32 0.81
C THR A 46 -13.48 10.28 1.19
N SER A 47 -13.47 9.83 2.45
CA SER A 47 -12.55 8.78 2.91
C SER A 47 -11.06 9.10 2.67
N THR A 48 -10.66 10.37 2.62
CA THR A 48 -9.27 10.81 2.39
C THR A 48 -8.29 10.09 3.31
N ASN A 49 -8.62 10.00 4.60
CA ASN A 49 -7.76 9.37 5.60
C ASN A 49 -7.55 7.86 5.31
N ASN A 50 -8.57 7.19 4.77
CA ASN A 50 -8.49 5.78 4.41
C ASN A 50 -7.50 5.54 3.25
N TYR A 51 -7.48 6.45 2.27
CA TYR A 51 -6.50 6.41 1.18
C TYR A 51 -5.09 6.73 1.69
N ARG A 52 -4.92 7.72 2.57
CA ARG A 52 -3.62 8.05 3.18
C ARG A 52 -3.03 6.87 3.95
N ILE A 53 -3.87 6.15 4.71
CA ILE A 53 -3.43 4.94 5.43
C ILE A 53 -3.03 3.85 4.43
N ALA A 54 -3.81 3.62 3.37
CA ALA A 54 -3.50 2.64 2.34
C ALA A 54 -2.17 2.94 1.63
N LEU A 55 -1.91 4.20 1.31
CA LEU A 55 -0.66 4.67 0.69
C LEU A 55 0.54 4.45 1.60
N ARG A 56 0.44 4.84 2.88
CA ARG A 56 1.51 4.57 3.86
C ARG A 56 1.79 3.08 4.00
N LYS A 57 0.76 2.24 4.05
CA LYS A 57 0.91 0.78 4.10
C LYS A 57 1.57 0.22 2.85
N TYR A 58 1.21 0.73 1.68
CA TYR A 58 1.83 0.35 0.41
C TYR A 58 3.30 0.76 0.36
N GLN A 59 3.65 1.98 0.76
CA GLN A 59 5.04 2.45 0.83
C GLN A 59 5.88 1.61 1.81
N HIS A 60 5.31 1.25 2.96
CA HIS A 60 5.95 0.32 3.89
C HIS A 60 6.17 -1.06 3.27
N TYR A 61 5.17 -1.58 2.56
CA TYR A 61 5.29 -2.85 1.84
C TYR A 61 6.37 -2.78 0.76
N GLN A 62 6.38 -1.74 -0.08
CA GLN A 62 7.41 -1.52 -1.10
C GLN A 62 8.81 -1.44 -0.52
N ARG A 63 9.01 -0.74 0.60
CA ARG A 63 10.31 -0.70 1.29
C ARG A 63 10.69 -2.07 1.85
N GLN A 64 9.74 -2.82 2.41
CA GLN A 64 9.99 -4.17 2.91
C GLN A 64 10.33 -5.15 1.78
N THR A 65 9.69 -5.04 0.61
CA THR A 65 9.96 -5.92 -0.53
C THR A 65 11.19 -5.49 -1.33
N CYS A 66 11.46 -4.19 -1.45
CA CYS A 66 12.63 -3.67 -2.16
C CYS A 66 13.91 -3.79 -1.32
N SER A 67 13.83 -3.69 0.01
CA SER A 67 14.94 -4.01 0.92
C SER A 67 15.05 -5.51 1.27
N GLY A 68 14.17 -6.36 0.73
CA GLY A 68 13.92 -7.72 1.21
C GLY A 68 13.97 -8.79 0.13
N LEU A 69 15.15 -9.03 -0.44
CA LEU A 69 15.54 -10.39 -0.87
C LEU A 69 15.81 -11.33 0.33
N VAL A 70 15.32 -11.01 1.53
CA VAL A 70 15.69 -11.72 2.76
C VAL A 70 14.44 -12.06 3.58
N GLN A 71 14.18 -13.37 3.58
CA GLN A 71 13.50 -14.17 4.60
C GLN A 71 12.03 -14.57 4.39
N LYS A 72 11.91 -15.62 3.57
CA LYS A 72 11.52 -16.98 4.02
C LYS A 72 10.04 -17.23 4.25
N SER A 73 9.47 -17.86 3.22
CA SER A 73 8.62 -19.04 3.38
C SER A 73 9.11 -19.96 4.51
N SER A 74 8.39 -20.01 5.62
CA SER A 74 8.38 -21.20 6.48
C SER A 74 7.12 -21.22 7.34
N SER A 75 6.06 -21.75 6.74
CA SER A 75 5.07 -22.55 7.45
C SER A 75 5.76 -23.81 7.99
N LEU A 76 6.05 -23.87 9.28
CA LEU A 76 6.25 -25.12 10.01
C LEU A 76 5.58 -25.00 11.39
N PRO A 77 4.76 -25.98 11.80
CA PRO A 77 4.16 -26.03 13.13
C PRO A 77 5.18 -26.66 14.09
N ALA A 78 5.35 -26.04 15.26
CA ALA A 78 5.94 -26.67 16.44
C ALA A 78 5.08 -26.17 17.61
N SER A 79 4.52 -27.01 18.46
CA SER A 79 5.11 -28.21 19.04
C SER A 79 4.03 -29.08 19.68
N ASP A 80 3.94 -30.34 19.26
CA ASP A 80 3.40 -31.42 20.09
C ASP A 80 4.62 -32.14 20.66
N ILE A 81 4.83 -32.06 21.98
CA ILE A 81 5.84 -32.86 22.70
C ILE A 81 5.04 -33.80 23.61
N TYR A 82 5.17 -35.10 23.31
CA TYR A 82 4.69 -36.25 24.09
C TYR A 82 5.50 -36.44 25.38
#